data_AF-F9DS18-F1
#
_entry.id   AF-F9DS18-F1
#
_cell.length_a   1.000
_cell.length_b   1.000
_cell.length_c   1.000
_cell.angle_alpha   90.00
_cell.angle_beta   90.00
_cell.angle_gamma   90.00
#
_symmetry.space_group_name_H-M   'P 1'
#
loop_
_entity.id
_entity.type
_entity.pdbx_description
1 polymer ?
#
loop_
_entity_poly.entity_id
_entity_poly.type
_entity_poly.pdbx_seq_one_letter_code
_entity_poly.pdbx_strand_id
1 'polypeptide(L)' 'RFEESLNIIVEQGHEIEKDGRVMVNVTKNNESYDIEITGNAVYVKEFDVYLEDK' A
#
# COMPACT_ATOMS: atom_id res chain seq x y z
N ARG A 1 9.79 21.32 8.36
CA ARG A 1 9.53 20.29 9.39
C ARG A 1 8.02 20.22 9.56
N PHE A 2 7.40 19.05 9.42
CA PHE A 2 5.98 18.87 9.73
C PHE A 2 5.83 18.69 11.25
N GLU A 3 4.72 19.14 11.83
CA GLU A 3 4.63 19.37 13.28
C GLU A 3 4.60 18.07 14.09
N GLU A 4 3.77 17.08 13.69
CA GLU A 4 3.66 15.78 14.41
C GLU A 4 3.32 14.61 13.48
N SER A 5 2.44 14.84 12.50
CA SER A 5 2.08 13.86 11.47
C SER A 5 2.03 14.46 10.06
N LEU A 6 2.14 13.60 9.05
CA LEU A 6 2.08 13.95 7.64
C LEU A 6 1.28 12.90 6.88
N ASN A 7 0.28 13.35 6.11
CA ASN A 7 -0.55 12.48 5.27
C ASN A 7 -0.21 12.78 3.80
N ILE A 8 0.22 11.77 3.05
CA ILE A 8 0.65 11.90 1.65
C ILE A 8 -0.04 10.86 0.79
N ILE A 9 -0.57 11.30 -0.36
CA ILE A 9 -1.04 10.39 -1.40
C ILE A 9 0.16 10.02 -2.27
N VAL A 10 0.43 8.72 -2.40
CA VAL A 10 1.51 8.19 -3.24
C VAL A 10 0.91 7.48 -4.44
N GLU A 11 1.38 7.83 -5.64
CA GLU A 11 1.02 7.17 -6.91
C GLU A 11 2.04 6.06 -7.23
N GLN A 12 1.55 4.93 -7.75
CA GLN A 12 2.36 3.74 -8.04
C GLN A 12 1.90 3.04 -9.32
N GLY A 13 2.78 2.21 -9.90
CA GLY A 13 2.42 1.27 -10.96
C GLY A 13 2.31 1.87 -12.37
N HIS A 14 2.74 3.11 -12.56
CA HIS A 14 2.70 3.78 -13.86
C HIS A 14 3.54 3.06 -14.92
N GLU A 15 4.77 2.63 -14.58
CA GLU A 15 5.67 1.98 -15.54
C GLU A 15 5.18 0.61 -16.04
N ILE A 16 4.21 0.00 -15.34
CA ILE A 16 3.63 -1.30 -15.70
C ILE A 16 2.15 -1.19 -16.13
N GLU A 17 1.67 0.04 -16.37
CA GLU A 17 0.27 0.33 -16.75
C GLU A 17 -0.75 -0.23 -15.73
N LYS A 18 -0.39 -0.19 -14.44
CA LYS A 18 -1.23 -0.58 -13.31
C LYS A 18 -1.30 0.55 -12.31
N ASP A 19 -1.83 1.69 -12.75
CA ASP A 19 -1.98 2.88 -11.92
C ASP A 19 -2.72 2.56 -10.62
N GLY A 20 -2.08 2.91 -9.50
CA GLY A 20 -2.62 2.74 -8.17
C GLY A 20 -2.24 3.93 -7.28
N ARG A 21 -2.98 4.08 -6.19
CA ARG A 21 -2.69 5.09 -5.18
C ARG A 21 -2.83 4.51 -3.79
N VAL A 22 -1.97 4.94 -2.89
CA VAL A 22 -2.05 4.62 -1.46
C VAL A 22 -2.03 5.89 -0.64
N MET A 23 -2.69 5.86 0.51
CA MET A 23 -2.57 6.88 1.54
C MET A 23 -1.47 6.45 2.50
N VAL A 24 -0.48 7.33 2.68
CA VAL A 24 0.61 7.13 3.63
C VAL A 24 0.46 8.14 4.77
N ASN A 25 0.25 7.62 5.97
CA ASN A 25 0.27 8.41 7.20
C ASN A 25 1.61 8.20 7.88
N VAL A 26 2.31 9.30 8.16
CA VAL A 26 3.59 9.32 8.86
C VAL A 26 3.38 10.00 10.19
N THR A 27 3.60 9.29 11.29
CA THR A 27 3.52 9.85 12.64
C THR A 27 4.91 9.84 13.26
N LYS A 28 5.35 10.97 13.80
CA LYS A 28 6.62 11.04 14.51
C LYS A 28 6.46 10.48 15.93
N ASN A 29 7.33 9.56 16.31
CA ASN A 29 7.33 8.96 17.64
C ASN A 29 8.75 9.00 18.22
N ASN A 30 9.01 9.99 19.08
CA ASN A 30 10.34 10.24 19.65
C ASN A 30 11.46 10.35 18.58
N GLU A 31 12.31 9.32 18.48
CA GLU A 31 13.44 9.21 17.54
C GLU A 31 13.11 8.37 16.29
N SER A 32 11.88 7.87 16.17
CA SER A 32 11.41 7.06 15.03
C SER A 32 10.18 7.65 14.34
N TYR A 33 9.80 7.03 13.23
CA TYR A 33 8.56 7.34 12.50
C TYR A 33 7.74 6.07 12.37
N ASP A 34 6.47 6.17 12.73
CA ASP A 34 5.46 5.16 12.48
C ASP A 34 4.83 5.44 11.12
N ILE A 35 4.81 4.42 10.25
CA ILE A 35 4.32 4.53 8.87
C ILE A 35 3.13 3.60 8.71
N GLU A 36 1.98 4.16 8.38
CA GLU A 36 0.78 3.40 8.01
C GLU A 36 0.48 3.63 6.53
N ILE A 37 0.29 2.52 5.80
CA ILE A 37 -0.06 2.54 4.37
C ILE A 37 -1.42 1.90 4.23
N THR A 38 -2.37 2.66 3.69
CA THR A 38 -3.73 2.19 3.42
C THR A 38 -4.06 2.34 1.94
N GLY A 39 -4.84 1.39 1.42
CA GLY A 39 -5.27 1.37 0.03
C GLY A 39 -6.47 0.44 -0.14
N ASN A 40 -7.21 0.63 -1.23
CA ASN A 40 -8.33 -0.23 -1.56
C ASN A 40 -7.86 -1.36 -2.49
N ALA A 41 -8.35 -2.58 -2.24
CA ALA A 41 -8.16 -3.71 -3.14
C ALA A 41 -9.50 -4.05 -3.83
N VAL A 42 -9.43 -4.48 -5.08
CA VAL A 42 -10.59 -4.92 -5.86
C VAL A 42 -10.47 -6.42 -6.08
N TYR A 43 -11.49 -7.16 -5.64
CA TYR A 43 -11.61 -8.56 -6.00
C TYR A 43 -11.93 -8.69 -7.49
N VAL A 44 -11.12 -9.47 -8.22
CA VAL A 44 -11.27 -9.65 -9.67
C VAL A 44 -11.84 -11.03 -9.97
N LYS A 45 -11.16 -12.07 -9.48
CA LYS A 45 -11.54 -13.46 -9.67
C LYS A 45 -10.84 -14.34 -8.66
N GLU A 46 -11.49 -15.43 -8.28
CA GLU A 46 -10.84 -16.57 -7.65
C GLU A 46 -10.38 -17.56 -8.70
N PHE A 47 -9.42 -18.39 -8.32
CA PHE A 47 -9.05 -19.57 -9.07
C PHE A 47 -8.62 -20.67 -8.10
N ASP A 48 -9.00 -21.90 -8.41
CA ASP A 48 -8.57 -23.06 -7.66
C ASP A 48 -7.23 -23.58 -8.19
N VAL A 49 -6.37 -24.01 -7.28
CA VAL A 49 -5.11 -24.68 -7.62
C VAL A 49 -5.21 -26.13 -7.16
N TYR A 50 -5.20 -27.04 -8.13
CA TYR A 50 -5.15 -28.49 -7.88
C TYR A 50 -3.70 -28.97 -8.05
N LEU A 51 -3.21 -29.73 -7.09
CA LEU A 51 -1.91 -30.40 -7.20
C LEU A 51 -2.11 -31.75 -7.88
N GLU A 52 -1.28 -32.10 -8.86
CA GLU A 52 -1.24 -33.46 -9.41
C GLU A 52 -0.43 -34.37 -8.47
N ASP A 53 -1.02 -35.50 -8.09
CA ASP A 53 -0.30 -36.57 -7.38
C ASP A 53 0.69 -37.26 -8.33
N LYS A 54 1.89 -37.56 -7.81
CA LYS A 54 3.04 -38.12 -8.57
C LYS A 54 2.85 -39.56 -9.05
#